data_AF-A0A2T4U1Z9-F1
#
_entry.id   AF-A0A2T4U1Z9-F1
#
_cell.length_a   1.000
_cell.length_b   1.000
_cell.length_c   1.000
_cell.angle_alpha   90.00
_cell.angle_beta   90.00
_cell.angle_gamma   90.00
#
_symmetry.space_group_name_H-M   'P 1'
#
loop_
_entity.id
_entity.type
_entity.pdbx_description
1 polymer ?
#
loop_
_entity_poly.entity_id
_entity_poly.type
_entity_poly.pdbx_seq_one_letter_code
_entity_poly.pdbx_strand_id
1 'polypeptide(L)'
;MKKSAVPAAALLILTACGNNNENSTEEVREEPDVNMAENNVEYEEKADQDAESVFNQDIEYFNLDVVLMDESEWVFTYNPGEEGEMPDASVTGTDLELEDEEAVEEMENYLRTFYIDAASSQEEITYGIMETFDFNQDDVAFYRLSIDFPVQENVTDWVWEHGDDGGEESQEDGIDTNNLDDDLSGD
;
A
#
# COMPACT_ATOMS: atom_id res chain seq x y z
N MET A 1 48.25 -25.16 -37.54
CA MET A 1 47.70 -25.76 -38.78
C MET A 1 46.47 -26.57 -38.35
N LYS A 2 45.24 -26.43 -38.85
CA LYS A 2 44.66 -25.81 -40.05
C LYS A 2 43.33 -25.14 -39.66
N LYS A 3 43.03 -24.08 -40.40
CA LYS A 3 41.79 -23.30 -40.42
C LYS A 3 40.63 -24.16 -40.95
N SER A 4 39.40 -23.88 -40.53
CA SER A 4 38.27 -23.93 -41.46
C SER A 4 37.17 -22.98 -40.99
N ALA A 5 36.98 -21.92 -41.76
CA ALA A 5 35.80 -21.09 -41.80
C ALA A 5 35.17 -21.32 -43.18
N VAL A 6 33.84 -21.42 -43.26
CA VAL A 6 33.10 -21.10 -44.48
C VAL A 6 31.75 -20.47 -44.08
N PRO A 7 31.41 -19.30 -44.65
CA PRO A 7 30.11 -18.62 -44.50
C PRO A 7 29.15 -19.02 -45.64
N ALA A 8 27.85 -18.75 -45.49
CA ALA A 8 26.94 -18.73 -46.64
C ALA A 8 25.95 -17.56 -46.49
N ALA A 9 26.03 -16.68 -47.48
CA ALA A 9 25.27 -15.46 -47.61
C ALA A 9 23.93 -15.68 -48.32
N ALA A 10 23.00 -14.76 -48.01
CA ALA A 10 22.10 -14.03 -48.92
C ALA A 10 21.03 -14.78 -49.75
N LEU A 11 19.79 -14.29 -49.72
CA LEU A 11 19.28 -13.43 -50.81
C LEU A 11 17.95 -12.74 -50.45
N LEU A 12 17.89 -11.45 -50.74
CA LEU A 12 16.71 -10.58 -50.79
C LEU A 12 15.79 -10.95 -51.96
N ILE A 13 14.47 -10.83 -51.78
CA ILE A 13 13.53 -10.51 -52.86
C ILE A 13 12.66 -9.32 -52.44
N LEU A 14 12.87 -8.20 -53.13
CA LEU A 14 11.97 -7.06 -53.24
C LEU A 14 11.02 -7.31 -54.42
N THR A 15 9.82 -6.69 -54.36
CA THR A 15 9.10 -5.96 -55.44
C THR A 15 7.62 -6.38 -55.54
N ALA A 16 6.70 -5.43 -55.27
CA ALA A 16 5.80 -4.88 -56.29
C ALA A 16 4.89 -3.77 -55.73
N CYS A 17 4.95 -2.60 -56.36
CA CYS A 17 4.03 -1.48 -56.23
C CYS A 17 2.71 -1.75 -56.98
N GLY A 18 1.61 -1.07 -56.63
CA GLY A 18 0.46 -0.98 -57.53
C GLY A 18 -0.82 -0.31 -57.01
N ASN A 19 -0.87 1.02 -57.12
CA ASN A 19 -1.99 1.94 -57.46
C ASN A 19 -3.45 1.78 -56.95
N ASN A 20 -3.92 2.90 -56.37
CA ASN A 20 -5.26 3.50 -56.28
C ASN A 20 -6.33 3.06 -57.30
N ASN A 21 -7.58 2.81 -56.84
CA ASN A 21 -8.78 3.57 -57.23
C ASN A 21 -10.01 3.28 -56.33
N GLU A 22 -10.85 4.29 -56.19
CA GLU A 22 -12.05 4.50 -55.37
C GLU A 22 -13.19 3.46 -55.54
N ASN A 23 -13.99 3.21 -54.48
CA ASN A 23 -15.47 3.27 -54.51
C ASN A 23 -16.09 2.98 -53.11
N SER A 24 -17.13 3.74 -52.78
CA SER A 24 -17.96 3.71 -51.58
C SER A 24 -18.58 2.36 -51.22
N THR A 25 -18.60 2.05 -49.91
CA THR A 25 -19.81 1.56 -49.22
C THR A 25 -19.74 1.99 -47.75
N GLU A 26 -20.75 2.74 -47.29
CA GLU A 26 -21.11 2.88 -45.88
C GLU A 26 -21.31 1.49 -45.27
N GLU A 27 -20.56 1.18 -44.22
CA GLU A 27 -21.03 0.28 -43.17
C GLU A 27 -20.87 1.03 -41.86
N VAL A 28 -21.99 1.61 -41.41
CA VAL A 28 -22.19 2.05 -40.03
C VAL A 28 -21.99 0.82 -39.16
N ARG A 29 -20.82 0.71 -38.53
CA ARG A 29 -20.66 -0.17 -37.37
C ARG A 29 -21.40 0.51 -36.23
N GLU A 30 -22.55 -0.03 -35.88
CA GLU A 30 -23.13 0.18 -34.56
C GLU A 30 -22.09 -0.33 -33.55
N GLU A 31 -21.38 0.61 -32.91
CA GLU A 31 -20.60 0.30 -31.72
C GLU A 31 -21.59 -0.15 -30.64
N PRO A 32 -21.29 -1.23 -29.88
CA PRO A 32 -22.16 -1.64 -28.79
C PRO A 32 -22.24 -0.53 -27.76
N ASP A 33 -23.48 -0.17 -27.41
CA ASP A 33 -23.88 0.67 -26.30
C ASP A 33 -23.21 0.17 -25.01
N VAL A 34 -22.03 0.72 -24.70
CA VAL A 34 -21.37 0.57 -23.41
C VAL A 34 -22.09 1.47 -22.42
N ASN A 35 -23.29 1.05 -22.06
CA ASN A 35 -23.95 1.46 -20.84
C ASN A 35 -23.25 0.74 -19.67
N MET A 36 -21.96 1.05 -19.48
CA MET A 36 -21.31 0.90 -18.19
C MET A 36 -21.69 2.17 -17.45
N ALA A 37 -22.62 2.05 -16.52
CA ALA A 37 -22.86 3.08 -15.53
C ALA A 37 -21.50 3.45 -14.93
N GLU A 38 -20.98 4.62 -15.34
CA GLU A 38 -20.00 5.35 -14.57
C GLU A 38 -20.65 5.60 -13.21
N ASN A 39 -20.44 4.67 -12.28
CA ASN A 39 -20.39 4.99 -10.87
C ASN A 39 -19.16 5.87 -10.69
N ASN A 40 -19.27 7.10 -11.19
CA ASN A 40 -18.44 8.22 -10.82
C ASN A 40 -18.84 8.53 -9.38
N VAL A 41 -18.35 7.71 -8.45
CA VAL A 41 -18.18 8.17 -7.08
C VAL A 41 -17.01 9.13 -7.19
N GLU A 42 -17.34 10.36 -7.57
CA GLU A 42 -16.52 11.54 -7.34
C GLU A 42 -16.43 11.64 -5.82
N TYR A 43 -15.52 10.86 -5.23
CA TYR A 43 -15.08 11.12 -3.87
C TYR A 43 -14.48 12.51 -3.92
N GLU A 44 -15.14 13.43 -3.21
CA GLU A 44 -14.69 14.81 -3.11
C GLU A 44 -13.22 14.79 -2.67
N GLU A 45 -12.35 15.29 -3.55
CA GLU A 45 -10.94 15.56 -3.33
C GLU A 45 -10.80 16.52 -2.15
N LYS A 46 -10.80 15.98 -0.93
CA LYS A 46 -10.64 16.71 0.33
C LYS A 46 -9.87 15.90 1.37
N ALA A 47 -8.69 15.41 0.97
CA ALA A 47 -7.58 15.49 1.91
C ALA A 47 -6.95 16.87 1.69
N ASP A 48 -7.18 17.82 2.61
CA ASP A 48 -6.25 18.96 2.74
C ASP A 48 -4.89 18.31 3.05
N GLN A 49 -4.07 18.05 2.03
CA GLN A 49 -2.72 17.50 2.17
C GLN A 49 -1.78 18.58 2.75
N ASP A 50 -2.10 19.09 3.92
CA ASP A 50 -1.24 19.99 4.68
C ASP A 50 -0.04 19.23 5.30
N ALA A 51 -0.12 17.89 5.36
CA ALA A 51 0.96 17.02 5.80
C ALA A 51 2.03 16.81 4.71
N GLU A 52 3.30 16.87 5.09
CA GLU A 52 4.40 16.42 4.23
C GLU A 52 4.33 14.89 4.05
N SER A 53 4.91 14.32 2.99
CA SER A 53 4.92 12.87 2.83
C SER A 53 5.76 12.21 3.93
N VAL A 54 5.39 10.99 4.34
CA VAL A 54 6.05 10.24 5.42
C VAL A 54 7.56 10.11 5.17
N PHE A 55 7.98 9.91 3.91
CA PHE A 55 9.39 9.85 3.55
C PHE A 55 10.18 11.13 3.91
N ASN A 56 9.55 12.31 3.86
CA ASN A 56 10.20 13.58 4.13
C ASN A 56 10.10 14.02 5.61
N GLN A 57 9.43 13.24 6.45
CA GLN A 57 9.23 13.54 7.87
C GLN A 57 10.32 12.96 8.78
N ASP A 58 11.44 12.50 8.20
CA ASP A 58 12.59 11.94 8.93
C ASP A 58 12.20 10.80 9.90
N ILE A 59 11.28 9.93 9.50
CA ILE A 59 10.85 8.78 10.32
C ILE A 59 12.02 7.86 10.66
N GLU A 60 11.96 7.19 11.81
CA GLU A 60 12.97 6.20 12.22
C GLU A 60 12.54 4.76 11.90
N TYR A 61 11.24 4.54 11.72
CA TYR A 61 10.67 3.22 11.44
C TYR A 61 9.27 3.33 10.81
N PHE A 62 8.97 2.41 9.90
CA PHE A 62 7.65 2.19 9.34
C PHE A 62 7.33 0.69 9.31
N ASN A 63 6.12 0.33 9.74
CA ASN A 63 5.53 -0.99 9.53
C ASN A 63 4.03 -0.88 9.27
N LEU A 64 3.57 -1.57 8.23
CA LEU A 64 2.16 -1.76 7.92
C LEU A 64 1.89 -3.25 7.74
N ASP A 65 1.05 -3.80 8.61
CA ASP A 65 0.46 -5.13 8.49
C ASP A 65 -0.98 -4.99 7.99
N VAL A 66 -1.35 -5.67 6.90
CA VAL A 66 -2.69 -5.67 6.32
C VAL A 66 -3.18 -7.10 6.17
N VAL A 67 -4.41 -7.36 6.64
CA VAL A 67 -5.11 -8.63 6.42
C VAL A 67 -6.35 -8.34 5.59
N LEU A 68 -6.50 -9.05 4.49
CA LEU A 68 -7.66 -8.95 3.61
C LEU A 68 -8.78 -9.91 4.04
N MET A 69 -9.99 -9.67 3.52
CA MET A 69 -11.19 -10.48 3.77
C MET A 69 -11.07 -11.93 3.32
N ASP A 70 -10.18 -12.22 2.37
CA ASP A 70 -9.87 -13.57 1.91
C ASP A 70 -8.76 -14.25 2.73
N GLU A 71 -8.39 -13.67 3.87
CA GLU A 71 -7.34 -14.12 4.79
C GLU A 71 -5.91 -14.00 4.21
N SER A 72 -5.72 -13.32 3.06
CA SER A 72 -4.38 -12.97 2.59
C SER A 72 -3.77 -11.87 3.46
N GLU A 73 -2.46 -12.00 3.70
CA GLU A 73 -1.70 -11.07 4.54
C GLU A 73 -0.66 -10.33 3.67
N TRP A 74 -0.47 -9.06 3.97
CA TRP A 74 0.56 -8.21 3.42
C TRP A 74 1.31 -7.49 4.55
N VAL A 75 2.64 -7.47 4.48
CA VAL A 75 3.49 -6.79 5.46
C VAL A 75 4.50 -5.93 4.73
N PHE A 76 4.57 -4.66 5.10
CA PHE A 76 5.46 -3.66 4.54
C PHE A 76 6.32 -3.08 5.67
N THR A 77 7.64 -3.24 5.59
CA THR A 77 8.56 -2.67 6.57
C THR A 77 9.59 -1.76 5.90
N TYR A 78 9.95 -0.68 6.58
CA TYR A 78 11.02 0.20 6.15
C TYR A 78 11.75 0.80 7.36
N ASN A 79 13.07 0.74 7.31
CA ASN A 79 13.99 1.37 8.25
C ASN A 79 15.02 2.18 7.42
N PRO A 80 15.01 3.52 7.49
CA PRO A 80 15.86 4.37 6.65
C PRO A 80 17.37 4.20 6.88
N GLY A 81 17.80 3.49 7.92
CA GLY A 81 19.20 3.32 8.28
C GLY A 81 19.80 4.58 8.92
N GLU A 82 20.86 4.38 9.71
CA GLU A 82 21.60 5.48 10.33
C GLU A 82 22.68 6.05 9.39
N GLU A 83 23.36 7.12 9.80
CA GLU A 83 24.41 7.77 8.99
C GLU A 83 25.52 6.77 8.58
N GLY A 84 25.54 6.42 7.29
CA GLY A 84 26.52 5.49 6.71
C GLY A 84 26.08 4.03 6.67
N GLU A 85 24.86 3.73 7.11
CA GLU A 85 24.18 2.45 6.91
C GLU A 85 23.21 2.56 5.73
N MET A 86 22.93 1.42 5.08
CA MET A 86 21.92 1.37 4.03
C MET A 86 20.54 1.20 4.67
N PRO A 87 19.47 1.77 4.09
CA PRO A 87 18.12 1.43 4.49
C PRO A 87 17.86 -0.07 4.40
N ASP A 88 16.96 -0.56 5.23
CA ASP A 88 16.45 -1.93 5.23
C ASP A 88 14.94 -1.91 4.99
N ALA A 89 14.43 -2.82 4.17
CA ALA A 89 13.02 -2.86 3.81
C ALA A 89 12.60 -4.27 3.40
N SER A 90 11.32 -4.58 3.62
CA SER A 90 10.71 -5.78 3.08
C SER A 90 9.25 -5.53 2.68
N VAL A 91 8.82 -6.21 1.61
CA VAL A 91 7.40 -6.26 1.21
C VAL A 91 7.04 -7.71 1.02
N THR A 92 6.16 -8.22 1.87
CA THR A 92 5.68 -9.60 1.80
C THR A 92 4.18 -9.62 1.56
N GLY A 93 3.74 -10.55 0.73
CA GLY A 93 2.35 -10.79 0.38
C GLY A 93 2.15 -12.26 0.01
N THR A 94 0.94 -12.65 -0.38
CA THR A 94 0.59 -14.06 -0.64
C THR A 94 1.48 -14.75 -1.67
N ASP A 95 1.90 -14.02 -2.72
CA ASP A 95 2.77 -14.53 -3.78
C ASP A 95 3.91 -13.55 -4.12
N LEU A 96 4.22 -12.63 -3.21
CA LEU A 96 5.25 -11.61 -3.37
C LEU A 96 6.15 -11.58 -2.14
N GLU A 97 7.45 -11.56 -2.37
CA GLU A 97 8.46 -11.37 -1.33
C GLU A 97 9.57 -10.53 -1.96
N LEU A 98 9.67 -9.27 -1.54
CA LEU A 98 10.72 -8.34 -1.91
C LEU A 98 11.57 -8.07 -0.67
N GLU A 99 12.90 -8.10 -0.86
CA GLU A 99 13.90 -7.81 0.18
C GLU A 99 15.02 -6.94 -0.42
N ASP A 100 15.92 -6.46 0.44
CA ASP A 100 17.11 -5.69 0.08
C ASP A 100 16.79 -4.44 -0.78
N GLU A 101 17.63 -4.15 -1.79
CA GLU A 101 17.57 -2.92 -2.61
C GLU A 101 16.22 -2.75 -3.35
N GLU A 102 15.58 -3.84 -3.77
CA GLU A 102 14.31 -3.78 -4.50
C GLU A 102 13.16 -3.39 -3.57
N ALA A 103 13.11 -3.95 -2.36
CA ALA A 103 12.14 -3.54 -1.35
C ALA A 103 12.36 -2.10 -0.89
N VAL A 104 13.61 -1.65 -0.77
CA VAL A 104 13.94 -0.27 -0.41
C VAL A 104 13.40 0.70 -1.46
N GLU A 105 13.67 0.46 -2.75
CA GLU A 105 13.19 1.33 -3.83
C GLU A 105 11.66 1.42 -3.85
N GLU A 106 10.96 0.29 -3.69
CA GLU A 106 9.51 0.24 -3.68
C GLU A 106 8.93 0.95 -2.45
N MET A 107 9.48 0.68 -1.25
CA MET A 107 9.04 1.32 -0.02
C MET A 107 9.28 2.82 -0.02
N GLU A 108 10.43 3.30 -0.49
CA GLU A 108 10.65 4.74 -0.64
C GLU A 108 9.62 5.39 -1.59
N ASN A 109 9.23 4.68 -2.65
CA ASN A 109 8.22 5.18 -3.57
C ASN A 109 6.84 5.31 -2.89
N TYR A 110 6.39 4.29 -2.16
CA TYR A 110 5.16 4.36 -1.36
C TYR A 110 5.20 5.49 -0.34
N LEU A 111 6.28 5.59 0.46
CA LEU A 111 6.41 6.59 1.51
C LEU A 111 6.49 8.03 0.98
N ARG A 112 6.90 8.23 -0.28
CA ARG A 112 6.87 9.54 -0.94
C ARG A 112 5.47 10.00 -1.30
N THR A 113 4.54 9.06 -1.50
CA THR A 113 3.14 9.33 -1.84
C THR A 113 2.18 9.14 -0.67
N PHE A 114 2.67 8.66 0.48
CA PHE A 114 1.88 8.53 1.70
C PHE A 114 1.93 9.83 2.51
N TYR A 115 0.83 10.58 2.52
CA TYR A 115 0.73 11.90 3.16
C TYR A 115 -0.09 11.83 4.46
N ILE A 116 0.54 11.31 5.51
CA ILE A 116 0.00 11.31 6.87
C ILE A 116 1.06 11.80 7.84
N ASP A 117 0.66 12.31 8.99
CA ASP A 117 1.53 12.66 10.10
C ASP A 117 1.02 12.06 11.40
N ALA A 118 1.76 12.28 12.49
CA ALA A 118 1.40 11.73 13.79
C ALA A 118 0.10 12.32 14.40
N ALA A 119 -0.46 13.37 13.81
CA ALA A 119 -1.72 14.00 14.24
C ALA A 119 -2.90 13.66 13.31
N SER A 120 -2.65 12.92 12.23
CA SER A 120 -3.65 12.53 11.25
C SER A 120 -4.72 11.66 11.90
N SER A 121 -5.97 11.87 11.48
CA SER A 121 -7.11 11.09 11.94
C SER A 121 -7.10 9.68 11.35
N GLN A 122 -7.82 8.76 11.99
CA GLN A 122 -7.92 7.38 11.50
C GLN A 122 -8.56 7.28 10.11
N GLU A 123 -9.47 8.20 9.76
CA GLU A 123 -10.07 8.27 8.43
C GLU A 123 -9.03 8.65 7.37
N GLU A 124 -8.23 9.68 7.63
CA GLU A 124 -7.13 10.10 6.74
C GLU A 124 -6.08 9.01 6.57
N ILE A 125 -5.73 8.31 7.66
CA ILE A 125 -4.77 7.20 7.63
C ILE A 125 -5.31 6.03 6.81
N THR A 126 -6.55 5.64 7.06
CA THR A 126 -7.20 4.55 6.32
C THR A 126 -7.24 4.88 4.82
N TYR A 127 -7.70 6.07 4.47
CA TYR A 127 -7.75 6.53 3.09
C TYR A 127 -6.35 6.55 2.44
N GLY A 128 -5.35 7.08 3.14
CA GLY A 128 -3.98 7.13 2.63
C GLY A 128 -3.37 5.74 2.41
N ILE A 129 -3.68 4.76 3.28
CA ILE A 129 -3.25 3.36 3.09
C ILE A 129 -3.88 2.78 1.84
N MET A 130 -5.20 2.93 1.68
CA MET A 130 -5.91 2.40 0.51
C MET A 130 -5.38 3.00 -0.80
N GLU A 131 -5.17 4.32 -0.83
CA GLU A 131 -4.66 5.04 -2.00
C GLU A 131 -3.21 4.68 -2.33
N THR A 132 -2.33 4.63 -1.31
CA THR A 132 -0.88 4.44 -1.55
C THR A 132 -0.53 3.01 -1.92
N PHE A 133 -1.15 2.04 -1.24
CA PHE A 133 -0.82 0.62 -1.40
C PHE A 133 -1.80 -0.12 -2.32
N ASP A 134 -2.71 0.61 -2.98
CA ASP A 134 -3.68 0.11 -3.97
C ASP A 134 -4.61 -0.99 -3.41
N PHE A 135 -5.04 -0.82 -2.16
CA PHE A 135 -6.03 -1.70 -1.54
C PHE A 135 -7.45 -1.13 -1.71
N ASN A 136 -8.43 -2.00 -1.96
CA ASN A 136 -9.83 -1.60 -1.83
C ASN A 136 -10.25 -1.68 -0.35
N GLN A 137 -10.88 -0.63 0.18
CA GLN A 137 -11.34 -0.59 1.57
C GLN A 137 -12.28 -1.75 1.94
N ASP A 138 -13.13 -2.19 1.00
CA ASP A 138 -14.05 -3.31 1.19
C ASP A 138 -13.35 -4.68 1.28
N ASP A 139 -12.13 -4.77 0.74
CA ASP A 139 -11.34 -6.00 0.73
C ASP A 139 -10.42 -6.10 1.96
N VAL A 140 -10.16 -5.00 2.66
CA VAL A 140 -9.34 -5.00 3.89
C VAL A 140 -10.21 -5.41 5.08
N ALA A 141 -9.80 -6.47 5.78
CA ALA A 141 -10.43 -6.91 7.02
C ALA A 141 -9.82 -6.21 8.24
N PHE A 142 -8.51 -5.98 8.23
CA PHE A 142 -7.77 -5.42 9.35
C PHE A 142 -6.48 -4.77 8.86
N TYR A 143 -6.04 -3.70 9.52
CA TYR A 143 -4.65 -3.26 9.42
C TYR A 143 -4.09 -2.81 10.77
N ARG A 144 -2.76 -2.88 10.88
CA ARG A 144 -1.97 -2.22 11.90
C ARG A 144 -0.86 -1.41 11.25
N LEU A 145 -0.82 -0.12 11.54
CA LEU A 145 0.23 0.80 11.10
C LEU A 145 1.03 1.25 12.32
N SER A 146 2.36 1.24 12.22
CA SER A 146 3.29 1.70 13.24
C SER A 146 4.35 2.59 12.59
N ILE A 147 4.45 3.84 13.04
CA ILE A 147 5.47 4.79 12.53
C ILE A 147 6.15 5.47 13.71
N ASP A 148 7.48 5.53 13.66
CA ASP A 148 8.27 6.29 14.62
C ASP A 148 8.64 7.66 14.05
N PHE A 149 7.93 8.70 14.51
CA PHE A 149 8.20 10.07 14.10
C PHE A 149 9.17 10.74 15.09
N PRO A 150 10.19 11.47 14.60
CA PRO A 150 11.22 12.07 15.47
C PRO A 150 10.67 13.16 16.42
N VAL A 151 9.47 13.67 16.15
CA VAL A 151 8.79 14.66 17.00
C VAL A 151 8.07 14.02 18.21
N GLN A 152 7.90 12.70 18.22
CA GLN A 152 7.27 11.94 19.29
C GLN A 152 8.33 11.19 20.12
N GLU A 153 8.04 10.93 21.40
CA GLU A 153 8.94 10.13 22.25
C GLU A 153 8.78 8.61 22.03
N ASN A 154 7.72 8.18 21.35
CA ASN A 154 7.39 6.77 21.13
C ASN A 154 6.80 6.57 19.73
N VAL A 155 6.91 5.33 19.24
CA VAL A 155 6.20 4.84 18.04
C VAL A 155 4.70 5.13 18.16
N THR A 156 4.13 5.68 17.09
CA THR A 156 2.69 5.89 16.97
C THR A 156 2.07 4.69 16.28
N ASP A 157 1.08 4.07 16.93
CA ASP A 157 0.36 2.89 16.45
C ASP A 157 -1.09 3.25 16.09
N TRP A 158 -1.56 2.76 14.94
CA TRP A 158 -2.96 2.80 14.53
C TRP A 158 -3.44 1.39 14.18
N VAL A 159 -4.66 1.09 14.59
CA VAL A 159 -5.31 -0.19 14.35
C VAL A 159 -6.72 0.07 13.86
N TRP A 160 -7.12 -0.65 12.81
CA TRP A 160 -8.47 -0.60 12.27
C TRP A 160 -8.93 -2.01 11.90
N GLU A 161 -10.21 -2.27 12.10
CA GLU A 161 -10.88 -3.52 11.75
C GLU A 161 -12.16 -3.21 10.98
N HIS A 162 -12.41 -3.97 9.93
CA HIS A 162 -13.58 -3.80 9.09
C HIS A 162 -14.86 -4.13 9.85
N GLY A 163 -15.83 -3.21 9.81
CA GLY A 163 -17.09 -3.36 10.53
C GLY A 163 -17.04 -2.91 11.98
N ASP A 164 -15.90 -2.40 12.47
CA ASP A 164 -15.85 -1.64 13.71
C ASP A 164 -16.31 -0.19 13.45
N ASP A 165 -17.60 -0.04 13.18
CA ASP A 165 -18.31 1.24 13.28
C ASP A 165 -18.51 1.57 14.77
N GLY A 166 -17.41 1.92 15.47
CA GLY A 166 -17.44 2.64 16.73
C GLY A 166 -18.15 1.96 17.90
N GLY A 167 -17.77 0.73 18.24
CA GLY A 167 -18.13 0.12 19.51
C GLY A 167 -17.18 0.54 20.64
N GLU A 168 -17.44 1.66 21.32
CA GLU A 168 -16.83 1.99 22.62
C GLU A 168 -17.00 0.86 23.64
N GLU A 169 -16.13 -0.15 23.71
CA GLU A 169 -16.25 -1.16 24.76
C GLU A 169 -14.90 -1.84 25.04
N SER A 170 -14.01 -1.20 25.84
CA SER A 170 -13.17 -1.89 26.85
C SER A 170 -12.22 -0.93 27.58
N GLN A 171 -12.77 -0.14 28.50
CA GLN A 171 -11.96 0.27 29.66
C GLN A 171 -12.09 -0.80 30.74
N GLU A 172 -11.04 -1.63 30.76
CA GLU A 172 -10.49 -2.45 31.86
C GLU A 172 -11.31 -2.61 33.15
N ASP A 173 -11.59 -3.88 33.45
CA ASP A 173 -11.58 -4.52 34.76
C ASP A 173 -11.17 -3.65 35.97
N GLY A 174 -12.16 -2.97 36.55
CA GLY A 174 -12.12 -2.59 37.96
C GLY A 174 -12.40 -3.81 38.85
N ILE A 175 -11.50 -4.79 38.89
CA ILE A 175 -11.49 -5.80 39.96
C ILE A 175 -11.14 -5.08 41.27
N ASP A 176 -12.17 -4.72 42.04
CA ASP A 176 -12.03 -4.25 43.41
C ASP A 176 -11.52 -5.41 44.29
N THR A 177 -10.20 -5.52 44.40
CA THR A 177 -9.48 -6.51 45.21
C THR A 177 -9.13 -5.98 46.60
N ASN A 178 -9.93 -5.07 47.17
CA ASN A 178 -9.67 -4.54 48.51
C ASN A 178 -10.89 -4.68 49.44
N ASN A 179 -11.12 -5.89 49.96
CA ASN A 179 -11.51 -6.08 51.37
C ASN A 179 -11.57 -7.57 51.75
N LEU A 180 -10.40 -8.15 51.99
CA LEU A 180 -10.26 -9.40 52.72
C LEU A 180 -9.01 -9.34 53.60
N ASP A 181 -8.98 -8.33 54.47
CA ASP A 181 -8.14 -8.29 55.68
C ASP A 181 -9.10 -8.20 56.87
N ASP A 182 -9.41 -9.32 57.53
CA ASP A 182 -8.64 -9.82 58.68
C ASP A 182 -8.77 -8.89 59.90
N ASP A 183 -9.88 -9.04 60.64
CA ASP A 183 -9.95 -8.61 62.04
C ASP A 183 -10.41 -9.79 62.92
N LEU A 184 -9.47 -10.70 63.14
CA LEU A 184 -9.46 -11.57 64.32
C LEU A 184 -8.66 -10.88 65.44
N SER A 185 -9.31 -10.03 66.23
CA SER A 185 -8.79 -9.63 67.54
C SER A 185 -9.86 -9.41 68.62
N GLY A 186 -10.04 -10.45 69.45
CA GLY A 186 -10.21 -10.39 70.92
C GLY A 186 -11.35 -9.61 71.60
N ASP A 187 -12.31 -10.33 72.19
CA ASP A 187 -12.49 -10.44 73.66
C ASP A 187 -13.24 -11.75 74.01
#